data_AF-A0A497RY89-F1
#
_entry.id   AF-A0A497RY89-F1
#
_cell.length_a   1.000
_cell.length_b   1.000
_cell.length_c   1.000
_cell.angle_alpha   90.00
_cell.angle_beta   90.00
_cell.angle_gamma   90.00
#
_symmetry.space_group_name_H-M   'P 1'
#
loop_
_entity.id
_entity.type
_entity.pdbx_description
1 polymer ?
#
loop_
_entity_poly.entity_id
_entity_poly.type
_entity_poly.pdbx_seq_one_letter_code
_entity_poly.pdbx_strand_id
1 'polypeptide(L)'
;MVEIEQIDKDVQKLFTAIFEEVHKVIIGHDEVIENILIALFSDGHVLLEGVPGMGKTVLTKTISATLDCKFRRIQCTPDLTPSDIIGKLYFDEKKKKYEFVKGPIFTNILLVDEINRAPPKTQSALLEAMAERQVTVGGVTYKLEDPFIVIATQNPIEQEGTYPLPEAQLDRFLFKIVLEYPSIEEEMRIMKSTFKKEKINKIFNPAEIRIIKKEIENSV
;
A
#
# COMPACT_ATOMS: atom_id res chain seq x y z
N MET A 1 22.56 23.58 9.43
CA MET A 1 23.43 22.44 9.83
C MET A 1 22.91 21.75 11.09
N VAL A 2 22.75 22.43 12.23
CA VAL A 2 22.25 21.81 13.48
C VAL A 2 20.80 21.32 13.39
N GLU A 3 19.91 22.03 12.68
CA GLU A 3 18.51 21.58 12.48
C GLU A 3 18.39 20.34 11.57
N ILE A 4 19.21 20.24 10.53
CA ILE A 4 19.19 19.11 9.59
C ILE A 4 19.70 17.83 10.27
N GLU A 5 20.80 17.91 11.03
CA GLU A 5 21.33 16.76 11.80
C GLU A 5 20.36 16.27 12.90
N GLN A 6 19.50 17.15 13.42
CA GLN A 6 18.50 16.78 14.41
C GLN A 6 17.29 16.10 13.76
N ILE A 7 16.82 16.61 12.61
CA ILE A 7 15.77 15.99 11.80
C ILE A 7 16.18 14.57 11.37
N ASP A 8 17.41 14.39 10.88
CA ASP A 8 17.93 13.08 10.47
C ASP A 8 17.91 12.05 11.63
N LYS A 9 18.26 12.48 12.85
CA LYS A 9 18.25 11.60 14.03
C LYS A 9 16.84 11.20 14.45
N ASP A 10 15.88 12.11 14.34
CA ASP A 10 14.50 11.85 14.74
C ASP A 10 13.79 10.97 13.70
N VAL A 11 14.08 11.16 12.40
CA VAL A 11 13.67 10.24 11.33
C VAL A 11 14.29 8.85 11.51
N GLN A 12 15.59 8.76 11.79
CA GLN A 12 16.25 7.47 12.04
C GLN A 12 15.62 6.71 13.20
N LYS A 13 15.40 7.37 14.35
CA LYS A 13 14.74 6.74 15.51
C LYS A 13 13.34 6.26 15.18
N LEU A 14 12.58 7.03 14.39
CA LEU A 14 11.25 6.64 13.95
C LEU A 14 11.31 5.37 13.10
N PHE A 15 12.18 5.33 12.10
CA PHE A 15 12.35 4.15 11.26
C PHE A 15 12.73 2.95 12.11
N THR A 16 13.70 3.09 13.03
CA THR A 16 14.06 2.00 13.96
C THR A 16 12.85 1.51 14.77
N ALA A 17 12.03 2.41 15.33
CA ALA A 17 10.85 2.02 16.10
C ALA A 17 9.79 1.31 15.25
N ILE A 18 9.58 1.75 14.00
CA ILE A 18 8.67 1.09 13.06
C ILE A 18 9.18 -0.32 12.73
N PHE A 19 10.48 -0.45 12.41
CA PHE A 19 11.12 -1.73 12.10
C PHE A 19 11.00 -2.71 13.27
N GLU A 20 11.35 -2.29 14.48
CA GLU A 20 11.23 -3.11 15.69
C GLU A 20 9.80 -3.59 15.92
N GLU A 21 8.81 -2.73 15.71
CA GLU A 21 7.40 -3.09 15.88
C GLU A 21 6.93 -4.07 14.80
N VAL A 22 7.30 -3.83 13.53
CA VAL A 22 6.96 -4.72 12.41
C VAL A 22 7.59 -6.10 12.58
N HIS A 23 8.84 -6.17 13.07
CA HIS A 23 9.56 -7.42 13.29
C HIS A 23 9.05 -8.30 14.42
N LYS A 24 8.11 -7.80 15.23
CA LYS A 24 7.37 -8.68 16.17
C LYS A 24 6.54 -9.73 15.44
N VAL A 25 6.06 -9.40 14.23
CA VAL A 25 5.20 -10.27 13.43
C VAL A 25 5.88 -10.73 12.14
N ILE A 26 6.69 -9.87 11.52
CA ILE A 26 7.36 -10.16 10.26
C ILE A 26 8.79 -10.64 10.50
N ILE A 27 9.14 -11.76 9.89
CA ILE A 27 10.50 -12.31 9.91
C ILE A 27 11.11 -12.10 8.53
N GLY A 28 12.28 -11.48 8.49
CA GLY A 28 12.94 -11.08 7.25
C GLY A 28 12.25 -9.92 6.55
N HIS A 29 12.50 -9.78 5.24
CA HIS A 29 11.96 -8.73 4.36
C HIS A 29 12.37 -7.30 4.71
N ASP A 30 13.55 -7.11 5.33
CA ASP A 30 14.05 -5.80 5.78
C ASP A 30 14.04 -4.76 4.63
N GLU A 31 14.60 -5.12 3.48
CA GLU A 31 14.63 -4.25 2.29
C GLU A 31 13.22 -3.93 1.75
N VAL A 32 12.28 -4.88 1.86
CA VAL A 32 10.89 -4.67 1.43
C VAL A 32 10.19 -3.67 2.35
N ILE A 33 10.39 -3.82 3.66
CA ILE A 33 9.86 -2.89 4.67
C ILE A 33 10.43 -1.50 4.41
N GLU A 34 11.75 -1.40 4.21
CA GLU A 34 12.44 -0.14 3.93
C GLU A 34 11.86 0.56 2.70
N ASN A 35 11.78 -0.14 1.57
CA ASN A 35 11.26 0.41 0.32
C ASN A 35 9.79 0.82 0.40
N ILE A 36 8.96 0.09 1.16
CA ILE A 36 7.56 0.48 1.41
C ILE A 36 7.50 1.79 2.22
N LEU A 37 8.34 1.93 3.25
CA LEU A 37 8.40 3.15 4.04
C LEU A 37 8.92 4.32 3.19
N ILE A 38 10.00 4.15 2.44
CA ILE A 38 10.52 5.16 1.51
C ILE A 38 9.43 5.59 0.53
N ALA A 39 8.72 4.65 -0.09
CA ALA A 39 7.62 4.98 -1.00
C ALA A 39 6.51 5.78 -0.29
N LEU A 40 6.14 5.42 0.93
CA LEU A 40 5.11 6.14 1.69
C LEU A 40 5.51 7.60 1.98
N PHE A 41 6.76 7.84 2.35
CA PHE A 41 7.28 9.18 2.64
C PHE A 41 7.55 9.98 1.35
N SER A 42 7.74 9.32 0.20
CA SER A 42 8.01 9.97 -1.09
C SER A 42 6.79 10.07 -2.02
N ASP A 43 5.56 9.84 -1.52
CA ASP A 43 4.34 9.76 -2.35
C ASP A 43 4.41 8.73 -3.49
N GLY A 44 5.26 7.73 -3.33
CA GLY A 44 5.43 6.63 -4.26
C GLY A 44 4.48 5.46 -4.00
N HIS A 45 4.52 4.50 -4.91
CA HIS A 45 3.78 3.25 -4.84
C HIS A 45 4.71 2.07 -5.07
N VAL A 46 4.33 0.89 -4.60
CA VAL A 46 5.18 -0.30 -4.64
C VAL A 46 4.50 -1.43 -5.39
N LEU A 47 5.24 -2.09 -6.28
CA LEU A 47 4.85 -3.32 -6.93
C LEU A 47 5.68 -4.48 -6.36
N LEU A 48 5.03 -5.43 -5.71
CA LEU A 48 5.63 -6.64 -5.14
C LEU A 48 5.43 -7.84 -6.07
N GLU A 49 6.47 -8.23 -6.76
CA GLU A 49 6.50 -9.44 -7.56
C GLU A 49 6.89 -10.64 -6.69
N GLY A 50 6.20 -11.76 -6.85
CA GLY A 50 6.53 -12.99 -6.11
C GLY A 50 5.32 -13.90 -5.97
N VAL A 51 5.58 -15.16 -5.64
CA VAL A 51 4.55 -16.19 -5.57
C VAL A 51 3.56 -15.97 -4.41
N PRO A 52 2.38 -16.63 -4.44
CA PRO A 52 1.46 -16.65 -3.32
C PRO A 52 2.09 -17.23 -2.04
N GLY A 53 1.63 -16.79 -0.87
CA GLY A 53 2.06 -17.34 0.42
C GLY A 53 3.26 -16.64 1.07
N MET A 54 3.87 -15.66 0.42
CA MET A 54 5.07 -14.93 0.88
C MET A 54 4.79 -13.86 1.94
N GLY A 55 3.73 -14.00 2.73
CA GLY A 55 3.42 -13.05 3.81
C GLY A 55 3.07 -11.62 3.40
N LYS A 56 2.96 -11.29 2.10
CA LYS A 56 2.71 -9.91 1.59
C LYS A 56 1.52 -9.21 2.25
N THR A 57 0.42 -9.95 2.43
CA THR A 57 -0.78 -9.44 3.11
C THR A 57 -0.53 -9.17 4.59
N VAL A 58 0.22 -10.04 5.27
CA VAL A 58 0.55 -9.86 6.69
C VAL A 58 1.49 -8.67 6.85
N LEU A 59 2.53 -8.58 6.02
CA LEU A 59 3.47 -7.46 5.97
C LEU A 59 2.76 -6.10 5.86
N THR A 60 1.97 -5.91 4.81
CA THR A 60 1.28 -4.65 4.55
C THR A 60 0.27 -4.30 5.65
N LYS A 61 -0.45 -5.29 6.16
CA LYS A 61 -1.37 -5.10 7.30
C LYS A 61 -0.64 -4.72 8.57
N THR A 62 0.49 -5.36 8.88
CA THR A 62 1.32 -5.04 10.05
C THR A 62 1.83 -3.61 9.96
N ILE A 63 2.41 -3.20 8.82
CA ILE A 63 2.85 -1.82 8.58
C ILE A 63 1.68 -0.83 8.80
N SER A 64 0.50 -1.12 8.25
CA SER A 64 -0.67 -0.25 8.43
C SER A 64 -1.09 -0.09 9.89
N ALA A 65 -1.00 -1.17 10.68
CA ALA A 65 -1.33 -1.14 12.10
C ALA A 65 -0.28 -0.37 12.91
N THR A 66 1.00 -0.53 12.59
CA THR A 66 2.12 0.21 13.22
C THR A 66 1.99 1.72 13.00
N LEU A 67 1.50 2.13 11.83
CA LEU A 67 1.36 3.54 11.41
C LEU A 67 -0.02 4.15 11.66
N ASP A 68 -0.93 3.44 12.33
CA ASP A 68 -2.35 3.81 12.52
C ASP A 68 -3.06 4.28 11.23
N CYS A 69 -2.68 3.66 10.12
CA CYS A 69 -3.20 3.96 8.79
C CYS A 69 -4.45 3.15 8.50
N LYS A 70 -5.45 3.75 7.84
CA LYS A 70 -6.57 2.99 7.29
C LYS A 70 -6.02 2.01 6.25
N PHE A 71 -6.43 0.75 6.38
CA PHE A 71 -6.04 -0.33 5.49
C PHE A 71 -7.24 -0.88 4.74
N ARG A 72 -7.09 -1.07 3.43
CA ARG A 72 -8.02 -1.83 2.60
C ARG A 72 -7.23 -2.80 1.72
N ARG A 73 -7.89 -3.89 1.37
CA ARG A 73 -7.38 -4.91 0.47
C ARG A 73 -8.38 -5.12 -0.66
N ILE A 74 -7.88 -5.21 -1.88
CA ILE A 74 -8.63 -5.61 -3.06
C ILE A 74 -7.94 -6.85 -3.63
N GLN A 75 -8.73 -7.86 -3.95
CA GLN A 75 -8.28 -8.98 -4.76
C GLN A 75 -8.69 -8.69 -6.21
N CYS A 76 -7.72 -8.66 -7.12
CA CYS A 76 -8.04 -8.50 -8.53
C CYS A 76 -8.53 -9.81 -9.13
N THR A 77 -9.64 -9.69 -9.86
CA THR A 77 -10.29 -10.78 -10.58
C THR A 77 -10.65 -10.29 -11.99
N PRO A 78 -10.86 -11.20 -12.97
CA PRO A 78 -11.17 -10.81 -14.34
C PRO A 78 -12.47 -10.03 -14.52
N ASP A 79 -13.38 -10.08 -13.55
CA ASP A 79 -14.66 -9.38 -13.52
C ASP A 79 -14.63 -8.06 -12.74
N LEU A 80 -13.51 -7.73 -12.08
CA LEU A 80 -13.39 -6.51 -11.28
C LEU A 80 -13.54 -5.27 -12.17
N THR A 81 -14.44 -4.36 -11.80
CA THR A 81 -14.69 -3.13 -12.57
C THR A 81 -14.03 -1.90 -11.93
N PRO A 82 -13.83 -0.79 -12.67
CA PRO A 82 -13.35 0.46 -12.10
C PRO A 82 -14.20 0.96 -10.92
N SER A 83 -15.52 0.75 -10.97
CA SER A 83 -16.45 1.20 -9.93
C SER A 83 -16.29 0.42 -8.63
N ASP A 84 -15.78 -0.81 -8.68
CA ASP A 84 -15.52 -1.62 -7.48
C ASP A 84 -14.27 -1.12 -6.72
N ILE A 85 -13.36 -0.41 -7.39
CA ILE A 85 -12.18 0.22 -6.80
C ILE A 85 -12.48 1.66 -6.36
N ILE A 86 -13.02 2.46 -7.28
CA ILE A 86 -13.26 3.90 -7.08
C ILE A 86 -14.49 4.13 -6.21
N GLY A 87 -15.54 3.34 -6.40
CA GLY A 87 -16.86 3.58 -5.83
C GLY A 87 -17.90 3.92 -6.91
N LYS A 88 -19.14 4.08 -6.48
CA LYS A 88 -20.29 4.27 -7.37
C LYS A 88 -21.30 5.24 -6.81
N LEU A 89 -22.08 5.86 -7.69
CA LEU A 89 -23.26 6.61 -7.30
C LEU A 89 -24.40 5.65 -6.97
N TYR A 90 -24.95 5.79 -5.79
CA TYR A 90 -26.15 5.10 -5.33
C TYR A 90 -27.30 6.10 -5.26
N PHE A 91 -28.47 5.75 -5.81
CA PHE A 91 -29.64 6.60 -5.69
C PHE A 91 -30.34 6.33 -4.35
N ASP A 92 -30.32 7.31 -3.45
CA ASP A 92 -31.06 7.25 -2.19
C ASP A 92 -32.53 7.62 -2.49
N GLU A 93 -33.41 6.60 -2.52
CA GLU A 93 -34.83 6.77 -2.81
C GLU A 93 -35.54 7.71 -1.83
N LYS A 94 -35.13 7.73 -0.55
CA LYS A 94 -35.76 8.58 0.48
C LYS A 94 -35.40 10.04 0.26
N LYS A 95 -34.14 10.31 -0.08
CA LYS A 95 -33.64 11.68 -0.32
C LYS A 95 -33.81 12.13 -1.78
N LYS A 96 -34.22 11.24 -2.67
CA LYS A 96 -34.32 11.44 -4.13
C LYS A 96 -33.06 12.06 -4.73
N LYS A 97 -31.89 11.62 -4.27
CA LYS A 97 -30.59 12.14 -4.73
C LYS A 97 -29.56 11.02 -4.90
N TYR A 98 -28.62 11.23 -5.80
CA TYR A 98 -27.46 10.36 -5.93
C TYR A 98 -26.46 10.68 -4.80
N GLU A 99 -26.06 9.66 -4.06
CA GLU A 99 -25.01 9.70 -3.04
C GLU A 99 -23.81 8.88 -3.52
N PHE A 100 -22.61 9.43 -3.35
CA PHE A 100 -21.38 8.72 -3.70
C PHE A 100 -21.00 7.73 -2.60
N VAL A 101 -20.96 6.45 -2.94
CA VAL A 101 -20.43 5.39 -2.09
C VAL A 101 -18.97 5.19 -2.44
N LYS A 102 -18.09 5.67 -1.56
CA LYS A 102 -16.64 5.55 -1.68
C LYS A 102 -16.20 4.09 -1.79
N GLY A 103 -15.37 3.80 -2.79
CA GLY A 103 -14.73 2.50 -2.95
C GLY A 103 -13.55 2.28 -1.98
N PRO A 104 -12.92 1.10 -2.03
CA PRO A 104 -11.79 0.72 -1.19
C PRO A 104 -10.54 1.61 -1.38
N ILE A 105 -10.41 2.35 -2.49
CA ILE A 105 -9.28 3.25 -2.73
C ILE A 105 -9.21 4.43 -1.74
N PHE A 106 -10.31 4.77 -1.08
CA PHE A 106 -10.34 5.80 -0.03
C PHE A 106 -9.81 5.25 1.30
N THR A 107 -8.50 5.05 1.35
CA THR A 107 -7.75 4.49 2.47
C THR A 107 -6.35 5.11 2.51
N ASN A 108 -5.55 4.87 3.55
CA ASN A 108 -4.14 5.31 3.55
C ASN A 108 -3.24 4.28 2.88
N ILE A 109 -3.43 2.99 3.18
CA ILE A 109 -2.68 1.89 2.59
C ILE A 109 -3.66 0.97 1.87
N LEU A 110 -3.46 0.80 0.56
CA LEU A 110 -4.25 -0.10 -0.28
C LEU A 110 -3.38 -1.26 -0.77
N LEU A 111 -3.67 -2.47 -0.31
CA LEU A 111 -3.12 -3.70 -0.90
C LEU A 111 -3.95 -4.11 -2.11
N VAL A 112 -3.33 -4.22 -3.28
CA VAL A 112 -3.97 -4.69 -4.52
C VAL A 112 -3.33 -6.00 -4.91
N ASP A 113 -3.99 -7.11 -4.58
CA ASP A 113 -3.45 -8.43 -4.87
C ASP A 113 -3.73 -8.87 -6.31
N GLU A 114 -2.69 -9.38 -6.96
CA GLU A 114 -2.73 -9.92 -8.33
C GLU A 114 -3.24 -8.89 -9.35
N ILE A 115 -2.68 -7.68 -9.35
CA ILE A 115 -3.10 -6.56 -10.22
C ILE A 115 -3.20 -6.97 -11.70
N ASN A 116 -2.36 -7.91 -12.14
CA ASN A 116 -2.37 -8.48 -13.48
C ASN A 116 -3.64 -9.29 -13.79
N ARG A 117 -4.49 -9.66 -12.84
CA ARG A 117 -5.78 -10.32 -13.11
C ARG A 117 -6.92 -9.36 -13.40
N ALA A 118 -6.77 -8.08 -13.05
CA ALA A 118 -7.79 -7.08 -13.35
C ALA A 118 -7.78 -6.71 -14.84
N PRO A 119 -8.95 -6.44 -15.45
CA PRO A 119 -9.02 -5.93 -16.81
C PRO A 119 -8.22 -4.63 -17.01
N PRO A 120 -7.69 -4.35 -18.21
CA PRO A 120 -6.90 -3.15 -18.47
C PRO A 120 -7.59 -1.83 -18.11
N LYS A 121 -8.92 -1.75 -18.25
CA LYS A 121 -9.71 -0.58 -17.84
C LYS A 121 -9.69 -0.36 -16.33
N THR A 122 -9.75 -1.43 -15.55
CA THR A 122 -9.72 -1.41 -14.09
C THR A 122 -8.32 -1.08 -13.58
N GLN A 123 -7.28 -1.65 -14.21
CA GLN A 123 -5.89 -1.26 -13.96
C GLN A 123 -5.67 0.23 -14.22
N SER A 124 -6.13 0.73 -15.38
CA SER A 124 -5.99 2.14 -15.75
C SER A 124 -6.66 3.07 -14.74
N ALA A 125 -7.86 2.74 -14.27
CA ALA A 125 -8.58 3.51 -13.26
C ALA A 125 -7.84 3.59 -11.92
N LEU A 126 -7.22 2.49 -11.49
CA LEU A 126 -6.38 2.46 -10.29
C LEU A 126 -5.12 3.32 -10.47
N LEU A 127 -4.43 3.18 -11.60
CA LEU A 127 -3.19 3.89 -11.91
C LEU A 127 -3.40 5.41 -12.10
N GLU A 128 -4.54 5.81 -12.64
CA GLU A 128 -4.95 7.21 -12.72
C GLU A 128 -5.16 7.78 -11.32
N ALA A 129 -5.89 7.07 -10.46
CA ALA A 129 -6.11 7.50 -9.09
C ALA A 129 -4.82 7.54 -8.25
N MET A 130 -3.85 6.66 -8.54
CA MET A 130 -2.49 6.70 -7.98
C MET A 130 -1.78 8.00 -8.37
N ALA A 131 -1.72 8.30 -9.68
CA ALA A 131 -1.00 9.47 -10.19
C ALA A 131 -1.64 10.80 -9.75
N GLU A 132 -2.97 10.89 -9.82
CA GLU A 132 -3.70 12.14 -9.56
C GLU A 132 -4.05 12.33 -8.08
N ARG A 133 -3.96 11.26 -7.27
CA ARG A 133 -4.38 11.23 -5.85
C ARG A 133 -5.81 11.73 -5.61
N GLN A 134 -6.65 11.61 -6.62
CA GLN A 134 -8.06 11.98 -6.60
C GLN A 134 -8.82 11.18 -7.66
N VAL A 135 -10.14 11.14 -7.53
CA VAL A 135 -11.04 10.49 -8.49
C VAL A 135 -12.23 11.38 -8.78
N THR A 136 -12.72 11.38 -10.02
CA THR A 136 -13.92 12.13 -10.40
C THR A 136 -15.08 11.19 -10.68
N VAL A 137 -16.17 11.33 -9.94
CA VAL A 137 -17.37 10.50 -10.07
C VAL A 137 -18.59 11.40 -10.15
N GLY A 138 -19.39 11.26 -11.22
CA GLY A 138 -20.59 12.08 -11.42
C GLY A 138 -20.30 13.58 -11.56
N GLY A 139 -19.12 13.95 -12.07
CA GLY A 139 -18.70 15.36 -12.20
C GLY A 139 -18.19 16.00 -10.90
N VAL A 140 -18.10 15.25 -9.80
CA VAL A 140 -17.53 15.71 -8.53
C VAL A 140 -16.19 15.02 -8.29
N THR A 141 -15.16 15.79 -7.98
CA THR A 141 -13.82 15.29 -7.67
C THR A 141 -13.67 15.06 -6.17
N TYR A 142 -13.15 13.89 -5.80
CA TYR A 142 -12.91 13.47 -4.43
C TYR A 142 -11.42 13.16 -4.26
N LYS A 143 -10.77 13.84 -3.32
CA LYS A 143 -9.38 13.56 -2.95
C LYS A 143 -9.28 12.24 -2.18
N LEU A 144 -8.20 11.50 -2.44
CA LEU A 144 -7.83 10.33 -1.64
C LEU A 144 -7.32 10.77 -0.26
N GLU A 145 -7.16 9.81 0.65
CA GLU A 145 -6.60 10.11 1.97
C GLU A 145 -5.13 10.54 1.84
N ASP A 146 -4.61 11.22 2.85
CA ASP A 146 -3.20 11.64 2.89
C ASP A 146 -2.60 11.22 4.24
N PRO A 147 -1.54 10.37 4.25
CA PRO A 147 -0.84 9.79 3.09
C PRO A 147 -1.68 8.71 2.37
N PHE A 148 -1.34 8.44 1.10
CA PHE A 148 -1.92 7.36 0.29
C PHE A 148 -0.83 6.58 -0.43
N ILE A 149 -0.79 5.27 -0.23
CA ILE A 149 0.10 4.35 -0.93
C ILE A 149 -0.67 3.13 -1.44
N VAL A 150 -0.39 2.76 -2.69
CA VAL A 150 -0.79 1.47 -3.26
C VAL A 150 0.40 0.52 -3.18
N ILE A 151 0.15 -0.66 -2.62
CA ILE A 151 1.07 -1.80 -2.64
C ILE A 151 0.41 -2.87 -3.51
N ALA A 152 0.79 -2.92 -4.77
CA ALA A 152 0.27 -3.89 -5.72
C ALA A 152 1.10 -5.18 -5.69
N THR A 153 0.49 -6.33 -5.94
CA THR A 153 1.22 -7.59 -6.09
C THR A 153 0.95 -8.20 -7.45
N GLN A 154 1.94 -8.89 -8.00
CA GLN A 154 1.78 -9.69 -9.21
C GLN A 154 2.51 -11.02 -9.06
N ASN A 155 1.88 -12.09 -9.57
CA ASN A 155 2.48 -13.41 -9.64
C ASN A 155 3.07 -13.61 -11.05
N PRO A 156 4.39 -13.74 -11.22
CA PRO A 156 5.02 -13.84 -12.54
C PRO A 156 4.76 -15.18 -13.23
N ILE A 157 4.34 -16.21 -12.48
CA ILE A 157 4.16 -17.58 -13.00
C ILE A 157 2.77 -17.77 -13.63
N GLU A 158 1.77 -17.00 -13.19
CA GLU A 158 0.37 -17.15 -13.60
C GLU A 158 0.10 -16.38 -14.90
N GLN A 159 0.15 -17.09 -16.03
CA GLN A 159 -0.05 -16.49 -17.36
C GLN A 159 -1.47 -16.67 -17.92
N GLU A 160 -2.27 -17.57 -17.34
CA GLU A 160 -3.62 -17.83 -17.85
C GLU A 160 -4.63 -16.85 -17.25
N GLY A 161 -5.35 -16.12 -18.11
CA GLY A 161 -6.35 -15.14 -17.68
C GLY A 161 -5.76 -13.89 -17.02
N THR A 162 -4.51 -13.54 -17.34
CA THR A 162 -3.85 -12.32 -16.84
C THR A 162 -3.60 -11.30 -17.96
N TYR A 163 -3.58 -10.04 -17.56
CA TYR A 163 -3.31 -8.83 -18.33
C TYR A 163 -2.04 -8.19 -17.77
N PRO A 164 -0.87 -8.39 -18.40
CA PRO A 164 0.38 -7.82 -17.91
C PRO A 164 0.31 -6.29 -17.95
N LEU A 165 0.91 -5.65 -16.94
CA LEU A 165 1.08 -4.20 -16.93
C LEU A 165 2.08 -3.82 -18.04
N PRO A 166 1.71 -2.95 -19.00
CA PRO A 166 2.65 -2.35 -19.93
C PRO A 166 3.77 -1.61 -19.20
N GLU A 167 4.95 -1.51 -19.81
CA GLU A 167 6.13 -0.85 -19.22
C GLU A 167 5.82 0.58 -18.74
N ALA A 168 5.11 1.36 -19.57
CA ALA A 168 4.67 2.71 -19.20
C ALA A 168 3.73 2.77 -17.99
N GLN A 169 3.08 1.66 -17.61
CA GLN A 169 2.28 1.56 -16.38
C GLN A 169 3.12 1.15 -15.18
N LEU A 170 4.16 0.34 -15.39
CA LEU A 170 5.13 -0.04 -14.35
C LEU A 170 5.89 1.19 -13.83
N ASP A 171 6.19 2.16 -14.68
CA ASP A 171 6.85 3.43 -14.31
C ASP A 171 6.08 4.26 -13.25
N ARG A 172 4.80 3.95 -13.01
CA ARG A 172 4.00 4.61 -11.95
C ARG A 172 4.28 4.05 -10.56
N PHE A 173 5.05 2.98 -10.46
CA PHE A 173 5.53 2.44 -9.18
C PHE A 173 6.96 2.94 -8.94
N LEU A 174 7.20 3.49 -7.76
CA LEU A 174 8.54 3.94 -7.35
C LEU A 174 9.48 2.75 -7.20
N PHE A 175 8.98 1.64 -6.66
CA PHE A 175 9.73 0.41 -6.51
C PHE A 175 8.99 -0.76 -7.12
N LYS A 176 9.72 -1.54 -7.91
CA LYS A 176 9.38 -2.92 -8.25
C LYS A 176 10.29 -3.85 -7.47
N ILE A 177 9.74 -4.58 -6.50
CA ILE A 177 10.49 -5.43 -5.58
C ILE A 177 10.16 -6.89 -5.89
N VAL A 178 11.19 -7.70 -6.14
CA VAL A 178 11.06 -9.14 -6.33
C VAL A 178 11.27 -9.83 -4.99
N LEU A 179 10.25 -10.55 -4.52
CA LEU A 179 10.29 -11.27 -3.25
C LEU A 179 10.91 -12.64 -3.44
N GLU A 180 12.04 -12.85 -2.75
CA GLU A 180 12.71 -14.14 -2.67
C GLU A 180 12.11 -15.02 -1.59
N TYR A 181 12.17 -16.34 -1.78
CA TYR A 181 11.74 -17.30 -0.77
C TYR A 181 12.55 -17.12 0.51
N PRO A 182 11.91 -17.20 1.69
CA PRO A 182 12.63 -17.14 2.95
C PRO A 182 13.65 -18.28 3.00
N SER A 183 14.78 -18.03 3.66
CA SER A 183 15.72 -19.08 4.00
C SER A 183 15.05 -20.15 4.87
N ILE A 184 15.61 -21.36 4.89
CA ILE A 184 15.08 -22.47 5.72
C ILE A 184 14.99 -22.06 7.20
N GLU A 185 15.94 -21.26 7.68
CA GLU A 185 15.94 -20.75 9.05
C GLU A 185 14.79 -19.78 9.31
N GLU A 186 14.54 -18.85 8.38
CA GLU A 186 13.41 -17.92 8.45
C GLU A 186 12.08 -18.65 8.34
N GLU A 187 11.95 -19.62 7.43
CA GLU A 187 10.74 -20.44 7.27
C GLU A 187 10.42 -21.20 8.57
N MET A 188 11.42 -21.82 9.20
CA MET A 188 11.26 -22.45 10.51
C MET A 188 10.83 -21.46 11.59
N ARG A 189 11.35 -20.23 11.58
CA ARG A 189 10.91 -19.18 12.53
C ARG A 189 9.48 -18.74 12.24
N ILE A 190 9.10 -18.58 10.97
CA ILE A 190 7.74 -18.22 10.56
C ILE A 190 6.76 -19.28 11.06
N MET A 191 7.04 -20.57 10.82
CA MET A 191 6.21 -21.67 11.33
C MET A 191 6.02 -21.64 12.85
N LYS A 192 7.08 -21.33 13.62
CA LYS A 192 7.00 -21.20 15.08
C LYS A 192 6.20 -19.96 15.53
N SER A 193 6.31 -18.86 14.78
CA SER A 193 5.68 -17.58 15.12
C SER A 193 4.16 -17.56 14.85
N THR A 194 3.66 -18.33 13.88
CA THR A 194 2.22 -18.39 13.52
C THR A 194 1.31 -18.75 14.71
N PHE A 195 1.85 -19.37 15.76
CA PHE A 195 1.12 -19.72 16.98
C PHE A 195 1.05 -18.58 18.02
N LYS A 196 1.84 -17.51 17.87
CA LYS A 196 1.85 -16.35 18.77
C LYS A 196 1.09 -15.19 18.14
N LYS A 197 0.08 -14.66 18.85
CA LYS A 197 -0.56 -13.40 18.51
C LYS A 197 0.17 -12.26 19.22
N GLU A 198 1.17 -11.70 18.56
CA GLU A 198 1.79 -10.45 19.01
C GLU A 198 0.83 -9.28 18.76
N LYS A 199 0.70 -8.38 19.75
CA LYS A 199 -0.10 -7.18 19.61
C LYS A 199 0.78 -6.08 19.05
N ILE A 200 0.41 -5.57 17.88
CA ILE A 200 1.07 -4.41 17.27
C ILE A 200 0.59 -3.13 17.98
N ASN A 201 1.55 -2.33 18.41
CA ASN A 201 1.32 -0.99 18.92
C ASN A 201 1.34 0.03 17.78
N LYS A 202 0.56 1.10 17.96
CA LYS A 202 0.62 2.26 17.09
C LYS A 202 1.84 3.08 17.49
N ILE A 203 2.86 3.03 16.68
CA ILE A 203 4.10 3.80 16.87
C ILE A 203 3.96 5.18 16.25
N PHE A 204 3.13 5.29 15.22
CA PHE A 204 2.97 6.51 14.43
C PHE A 204 1.53 6.69 13.95
N ASN A 205 1.21 7.87 13.43
CA ASN A 205 -0.09 8.15 12.84
C ASN A 205 -0.03 8.97 11.53
N PRO A 206 -1.11 8.99 10.72
CA PRO A 206 -1.17 9.73 9.46
C PRO A 206 -0.85 11.24 9.54
N ALA A 207 -1.11 11.91 10.67
CA ALA A 207 -0.78 13.32 10.82
C ALA A 207 0.73 13.54 10.96
N GLU A 208 1.40 12.68 11.71
CA GLU A 208 2.85 12.76 11.90
C GLU A 208 3.60 12.40 10.60
N ILE A 209 3.08 11.45 9.80
CA ILE A 209 3.64 11.16 8.46
C ILE A 209 3.65 12.42 7.60
N ARG A 210 2.54 13.17 7.58
CA ARG A 210 2.46 14.41 6.79
C ARG A 210 3.44 15.48 7.26
N ILE A 211 3.74 15.56 8.55
CA ILE A 211 4.72 16.49 9.10
C ILE A 211 6.11 16.14 8.59
N ILE A 212 6.52 14.88 8.75
CA ILE A 212 7.85 14.42 8.32
C ILE A 212 8.03 14.57 6.80
N LYS A 213 7.01 14.23 6.02
CA LYS A 213 7.06 14.43 4.56
C LYS A 213 7.34 15.87 4.20
N LYS A 214 6.67 16.81 4.86
CA LYS A 214 6.88 18.24 4.65
C LYS A 214 8.29 18.68 5.07
N GLU A 215 8.85 18.10 6.13
CA GLU A 215 10.23 18.37 6.56
C GLU A 215 11.26 17.85 5.54
N ILE A 216 11.05 16.65 5.00
CA ILE A 216 11.88 16.07 3.95
C ILE A 216 11.83 16.95 2.68
N GLU A 217 10.64 17.35 2.24
CA GLU A 217 10.47 18.22 1.07
C GLU A 217 11.16 19.58 1.21
N ASN A 218 11.14 20.18 2.42
CA ASN A 218 11.79 21.47 2.67
C ASN A 218 13.32 21.37 2.81
N SER A 219 13.86 20.15 2.91
CA SER A 219 15.30 19.90 3.09
C SER A 219 16.04 19.68 1.75
N VAL A 220 15.31 19.59 0.64
CA VAL A 220 15.82 19.43 -0.74
C VAL A 220 15.72 20.74 -1.50
#